data_AF-A0A946LF47-F1
#
_entry.id   AF-A0A946LF47-F1
#
_cell.length_a   1.000
_cell.length_b   1.000
_cell.length_c   1.000
_cell.angle_alpha   90.00
_cell.angle_beta   90.00
_cell.angle_gamma   90.00
#
_symmetry.space_group_name_H-M   'P 1'
#
loop_
_entity.id
_entity.type
_entity.pdbx_description
1 polymer ?
#
loop_
_entity_poly.entity_id
_entity_poly.type
_entity_poly.pdbx_seq_one_letter_code
_entity_poly.pdbx_strand_id
1 'polypeptide(L)'
;MTKNWQIKISILTLAATMLACQAVMGPDDDYLTESSSQESVPQDAPPTQPEVEAPSGDGGGEACLEGESYHPENGLCYLDGGNAETPFTSMMAGVTEYDENFEEKLLDGEYVLVKYDIHGSEILSPEYESVDDDLLDEQDNTALHEQIWDFYAAMIPAEDRDFVSHYVVMTDGLGGTLAAVEQNPDEPTLWMLNVDISDTENLEELTFTLIHEYGHLLTLNTSQVDIDEELFYNAEDEDALYEAEANCDTYFTGEGCAKSSSYFYLFFDEFWYDIYDDWNEIQYIEDDDKYYEATDEFYYAHEADFVTDYAATNPGEDIAETWAFFITQPKPAGNTIAEKKILFFYDFPELVELRSEIIARAYSRLIRMQ
;
A
#
# COMPACT_ATOMS: atom_id res chain seq x y z
N MET A 1 -21.21 18.64 -22.62
CA MET A 1 -19.75 18.49 -22.61
C MET A 1 -19.42 18.50 -21.13
N THR A 2 -19.61 17.34 -20.53
CA THR A 2 -19.43 17.01 -19.12
C THR A 2 -17.96 16.65 -18.98
N LYS A 3 -17.22 17.42 -18.17
CA LYS A 3 -15.82 17.17 -17.85
C LYS A 3 -15.80 16.61 -16.43
N ASN A 4 -15.63 15.29 -16.30
CA ASN A 4 -15.24 14.63 -15.06
C ASN A 4 -13.76 14.91 -14.86
N TRP A 5 -13.40 15.56 -13.76
CA TRP A 5 -12.02 15.91 -13.51
C TRP A 5 -11.57 15.66 -12.06
N GLN A 6 -12.44 15.10 -11.21
CA GLN A 6 -12.10 14.67 -9.84
C GLN A 6 -12.36 13.18 -9.56
N ILE A 7 -12.53 12.38 -10.63
CA ILE A 7 -12.41 10.92 -10.56
C ILE A 7 -11.33 10.52 -11.57
N LYS A 8 -10.11 10.99 -11.31
CA LYS A 8 -8.86 10.32 -11.70
C LYS A 8 -8.12 9.93 -10.41
N ILE A 9 -8.86 9.46 -9.41
CA ILE A 9 -8.29 8.57 -8.40
C ILE A 9 -8.45 7.20 -9.05
N SER A 10 -7.30 6.60 -9.37
CA SER A 10 -7.13 5.43 -10.25
C SER A 10 -7.33 5.74 -11.74
N ILE A 11 -6.53 5.08 -12.58
CA ILE A 11 -6.51 5.10 -14.06
C ILE A 11 -5.42 6.02 -14.68
N LEU A 12 -4.40 5.32 -15.19
CA LEU A 12 -3.36 5.68 -16.18
C LEU A 12 -2.01 6.17 -15.64
N THR A 13 -1.25 5.24 -15.05
CA THR A 13 0.20 5.15 -15.24
C THR A 13 0.47 4.83 -16.72
N LEU A 14 1.07 5.76 -17.46
CA LEU A 14 1.60 5.47 -18.79
C LEU A 14 2.99 6.07 -18.94
N ALA A 15 3.93 5.15 -19.12
CA ALA A 15 5.35 5.28 -19.39
C ALA A 15 5.80 6.55 -20.14
N ALA A 16 6.82 7.24 -19.59
CA ALA A 16 8.00 7.81 -20.27
C ALA A 16 8.63 8.93 -19.40
N THR A 17 9.94 9.14 -19.22
CA THR A 17 11.18 8.50 -19.69
C THR A 17 12.37 9.16 -18.96
N MET A 18 13.38 8.35 -18.66
CA MET A 18 14.79 8.67 -18.37
C MET A 18 15.33 10.04 -18.80
N LEU A 19 16.22 10.65 -17.98
CA LEU A 19 17.65 10.82 -18.32
C LEU A 19 18.46 11.51 -17.21
N ALA A 20 19.56 10.85 -16.83
CA ALA A 20 20.88 11.40 -16.49
C ALA A 20 21.39 11.26 -15.05
N CYS A 21 21.59 10.02 -14.60
CA CYS A 21 22.63 9.76 -13.62
C CYS A 21 24.01 9.70 -14.32
N GLN A 22 24.76 10.81 -14.27
CA GLN A 22 26.22 10.77 -14.43
C GLN A 22 26.93 11.69 -13.42
N ALA A 23 27.79 11.01 -12.64
CA ALA A 23 28.98 11.52 -11.93
C ALA A 23 28.71 12.02 -10.49
N VAL A 24 29.49 11.69 -9.45
CA VAL A 24 30.93 11.42 -9.37
C VAL A 24 31.25 10.55 -8.13
N MET A 25 32.14 9.57 -8.30
CA MET A 25 32.82 8.86 -7.20
C MET A 25 33.95 9.70 -6.56
N GLY A 26 33.99 9.69 -5.22
CA GLY A 26 35.20 9.60 -4.37
C GLY A 26 35.86 10.91 -3.87
N PRO A 27 36.81 10.86 -2.91
CA PRO A 27 37.33 9.70 -2.16
C PRO A 27 37.41 9.85 -0.61
N ASP A 28 37.81 8.75 0.02
CA ASP A 28 38.32 8.48 1.38
C ASP A 28 38.81 9.65 2.25
N ASP A 29 38.55 9.55 3.56
CA ASP A 29 39.59 9.76 4.56
C ASP A 29 39.30 9.03 5.89
N ASP A 30 40.40 8.70 6.54
CA ASP A 30 40.63 7.57 7.44
C ASP A 30 40.84 8.05 8.90
N TYR A 31 40.74 7.12 9.87
CA TYR A 31 41.10 7.20 11.30
C TYR A 31 40.20 7.99 12.31
N LEU A 32 39.66 7.28 13.32
CA LEU A 32 40.36 7.05 14.60
C LEU A 32 39.56 6.14 15.55
N THR A 33 40.25 5.13 16.05
CA THR A 33 39.89 4.26 17.17
C THR A 33 39.89 5.00 18.51
N GLU A 34 38.94 4.71 19.40
CA GLU A 34 39.24 4.57 20.82
C GLU A 34 38.23 3.66 21.55
N SER A 35 38.78 2.76 22.35
CA SER A 35 38.08 1.77 23.17
C SER A 35 37.56 2.38 24.47
N SER A 36 36.39 1.93 24.94
CA SER A 36 36.08 1.93 26.38
C SER A 36 35.23 0.72 26.76
N SER A 37 35.63 0.11 27.88
CA SER A 37 35.22 -1.16 28.43
C SER A 37 33.88 -1.14 29.17
N GLN A 38 33.12 -2.22 28.97
CA GLN A 38 32.25 -3.00 29.88
C GLN A 38 31.62 -2.33 31.12
N GLU A 39 30.31 -2.52 31.26
CA GLU A 39 29.75 -3.16 32.46
C GLU A 39 28.42 -3.88 32.14
N SER A 40 28.33 -5.14 32.58
CA SER A 40 27.20 -6.06 32.42
C SER A 40 26.31 -6.05 33.67
N VAL A 41 24.99 -6.03 33.52
CA VAL A 41 24.02 -6.25 34.61
C VAL A 41 22.99 -7.32 34.17
N PRO A 42 22.56 -8.24 35.06
CA PRO A 42 21.99 -9.54 34.68
C PRO A 42 20.52 -9.53 34.27
N GLN A 43 20.16 -10.51 33.45
CA GLN A 43 18.82 -10.90 33.03
C GLN A 43 17.99 -11.50 34.18
N ASP A 44 16.72 -11.10 34.28
CA ASP A 44 15.66 -11.88 34.93
C ASP A 44 14.62 -12.27 33.87
N ALA A 45 14.47 -13.57 33.65
CA ALA A 45 13.51 -14.15 32.71
C ALA A 45 12.12 -14.35 33.36
N PRO A 46 11.00 -14.05 32.67
CA PRO A 46 9.68 -14.44 33.14
C PRO A 46 9.43 -15.95 32.95
N PRO A 47 8.48 -16.54 33.71
CA PRO A 47 8.30 -17.99 33.77
C PRO A 47 7.64 -18.56 32.51
N THR A 48 8.21 -19.66 32.03
CA THR A 48 7.70 -20.53 30.96
C THR A 48 6.27 -21.00 31.23
N GLN A 49 5.35 -20.70 30.30
CA GLN A 49 4.07 -21.39 30.20
C GLN A 49 4.27 -22.79 29.56
N PRO A 50 3.37 -23.76 29.82
CA PRO A 50 3.55 -25.12 29.34
C PRO A 50 3.36 -25.20 27.82
N GLU A 51 4.28 -25.91 27.14
CA GLU A 51 4.11 -26.38 25.76
C GLU A 51 2.78 -27.10 25.63
N VAL A 52 1.87 -26.54 24.83
CA VAL A 52 0.72 -27.26 24.30
C VAL A 52 1.21 -27.94 23.03
N GLU A 53 1.28 -29.28 23.05
CA GLU A 53 1.59 -30.08 21.87
C GLU A 53 0.66 -29.71 20.71
N ALA A 54 1.24 -29.39 19.55
CA ALA A 54 0.53 -29.15 18.31
C ALA A 54 -0.38 -30.35 17.98
N PRO A 55 -1.64 -30.13 17.54
CA PRO A 55 -2.48 -31.23 17.10
C PRO A 55 -1.87 -31.84 15.85
N SER A 56 -1.51 -33.12 15.94
CA SER A 56 -1.23 -33.93 14.77
C SER A 56 -2.51 -34.07 13.94
N GLY A 57 -2.52 -33.41 12.78
CA GLY A 57 -3.34 -33.64 11.57
C GLY A 57 -4.74 -34.26 11.69
N ASP A 58 -5.76 -33.46 11.37
CA ASP A 58 -6.84 -33.75 10.40
C ASP A 58 -7.87 -32.61 10.42
N GLY A 59 -7.50 -31.46 9.83
CA GLY A 59 -8.40 -30.31 9.75
C GLY A 59 -7.75 -29.14 9.01
N GLY A 60 -7.59 -29.25 7.69
CA GLY A 60 -7.41 -28.15 6.74
C GLY A 60 -6.24 -27.17 6.90
N GLY A 61 -5.55 -27.13 8.04
CA GLY A 61 -4.49 -26.19 8.34
C GLY A 61 -3.18 -26.59 7.65
N GLU A 62 -2.56 -25.60 7.02
CA GLU A 62 -1.24 -25.73 6.42
C GLU A 62 -0.18 -26.12 7.46
N ALA A 63 0.74 -27.02 7.10
CA ALA A 63 1.83 -27.40 7.99
C ALA A 63 2.87 -26.27 8.07
N CYS A 64 3.28 -25.91 9.29
CA CYS A 64 4.33 -24.90 9.48
C CYS A 64 5.66 -25.37 8.87
N LEU A 65 6.36 -24.44 8.23
CA LEU A 65 7.70 -24.64 7.70
C LEU A 65 8.73 -24.63 8.84
N GLU A 66 9.97 -25.03 8.52
CA GLU A 66 11.05 -25.06 9.52
C GLU A 66 11.29 -23.66 10.11
N GLY A 67 11.15 -23.54 11.43
CA GLY A 67 11.36 -22.30 12.17
C GLY A 67 10.10 -21.48 12.44
N GLU A 68 8.97 -21.83 11.82
CA GLU A 68 7.69 -21.17 12.08
C GLU A 68 6.95 -21.75 13.28
N SER A 69 6.13 -20.89 13.89
CA SER A 69 5.16 -21.27 14.92
C SER A 69 3.75 -21.25 14.34
N TYR A 70 2.87 -22.09 14.87
CA TYR A 70 1.44 -22.04 14.55
C TYR A 70 0.73 -21.04 15.46
N HIS A 71 -0.04 -20.14 14.85
CA HIS A 71 -0.78 -19.06 15.50
C HIS A 71 -2.28 -19.38 15.44
N PRO A 72 -2.87 -19.97 16.51
CA PRO A 72 -4.26 -20.41 16.50
C PRO A 72 -5.28 -19.27 16.38
N GLU A 73 -4.90 -18.04 16.73
CA GLU A 73 -5.72 -16.83 16.64
C GLU A 73 -6.13 -16.48 15.22
N ASN A 74 -5.24 -16.72 14.26
CA ASN A 74 -5.43 -16.42 12.83
C ASN A 74 -5.33 -17.68 11.94
N GLY A 75 -4.95 -18.82 12.50
CA GLY A 75 -4.82 -20.09 11.78
C GLY A 75 -3.59 -20.15 10.86
N LEU A 76 -2.60 -19.28 11.06
CA LEU A 76 -1.43 -19.15 10.19
C LEU A 76 -0.17 -19.75 10.83
N CYS A 77 0.82 -20.03 9.98
CA CYS A 77 2.18 -20.32 10.40
C CYS A 77 3.10 -19.22 9.88
N TYR A 78 3.90 -18.64 10.77
CA TYR A 78 4.91 -17.64 10.40
C TYR A 78 6.08 -17.59 11.40
N LEU A 79 7.15 -16.88 11.02
CA LEU A 79 8.33 -16.70 11.85
C LEU A 79 8.09 -15.67 12.95
N ASP A 80 8.31 -16.07 14.20
CA ASP A 80 8.20 -15.19 15.36
C ASP A 80 9.39 -14.25 15.54
N GLY A 81 9.20 -13.23 16.39
CA GLY A 81 10.31 -12.49 17.01
C GLY A 81 11.16 -11.67 16.04
N GLY A 82 10.57 -11.21 14.93
CA GLY A 82 11.26 -10.42 13.91
C GLY A 82 12.21 -11.23 13.01
N ASN A 83 12.20 -12.57 13.10
CA ASN A 83 13.09 -13.41 12.30
C ASN A 83 12.78 -13.36 10.78
N ALA A 84 11.58 -12.90 10.40
CA ALA A 84 11.19 -12.67 9.01
C ALA A 84 11.74 -11.36 8.43
N GLU A 85 12.13 -10.37 9.23
CA GLU A 85 12.42 -9.02 8.73
C GLU A 85 13.58 -8.96 7.73
N THR A 86 14.74 -9.53 8.08
CA THR A 86 15.89 -9.54 7.19
C THR A 86 15.63 -10.33 5.89
N PRO A 87 15.11 -11.58 5.92
CA PRO A 87 14.88 -12.29 4.67
C PRO A 87 13.73 -11.69 3.84
N PHE A 88 12.69 -11.12 4.46
CA PHE A 88 11.62 -10.41 3.75
C PHE A 88 12.12 -9.17 3.03
N THR A 89 12.77 -8.25 3.74
CA THR A 89 13.33 -7.02 3.13
C THR A 89 14.39 -7.33 2.07
N SER A 90 15.06 -8.48 2.16
CA SER A 90 15.97 -8.96 1.11
C SER A 90 15.24 -9.48 -0.13
N MET A 91 14.05 -10.06 0.02
CA MET A 91 13.20 -10.47 -1.11
C MET A 91 12.58 -9.26 -1.81
N MET A 92 12.17 -8.25 -1.05
CA MET A 92 11.57 -7.01 -1.57
C MET A 92 12.60 -6.00 -2.10
N ALA A 93 13.89 -6.31 -2.05
CA ALA A 93 14.93 -5.39 -2.47
C ALA A 93 14.83 -5.09 -3.96
N GLY A 94 14.63 -3.81 -4.31
CA GLY A 94 14.49 -3.37 -5.70
C GLY A 94 13.10 -3.62 -6.31
N VAL A 95 12.08 -3.93 -5.51
CA VAL A 95 10.71 -4.18 -6.02
C VAL A 95 10.12 -2.99 -6.78
N THR A 96 10.57 -1.76 -6.48
CA THR A 96 10.14 -0.55 -7.18
C THR A 96 11.04 -0.19 -8.37
N GLU A 97 12.04 -1.02 -8.72
CA GLU A 97 12.87 -0.81 -9.90
C GLU A 97 12.12 -1.26 -11.16
N TYR A 98 11.84 -0.32 -12.05
CA TYR A 98 11.13 -0.59 -13.30
C TYR A 98 11.94 -1.49 -14.26
N ASP A 99 11.33 -2.58 -14.75
CA ASP A 99 11.90 -3.36 -15.86
C ASP A 99 11.62 -2.66 -17.20
N GLU A 100 12.64 -1.96 -17.71
CA GLU A 100 12.59 -1.30 -19.03
C GLU A 100 12.26 -2.23 -20.21
N ASN A 101 12.29 -3.56 -20.02
CA ASN A 101 11.98 -4.54 -21.05
C ASN A 101 10.60 -5.17 -20.91
N PHE A 102 9.82 -4.79 -19.90
CA PHE A 102 8.45 -5.28 -19.74
C PHE A 102 7.58 -4.83 -20.93
N GLU A 103 6.83 -5.77 -21.52
CA GLU A 103 5.95 -5.49 -22.66
C GLU A 103 4.51 -5.49 -22.18
N GLU A 104 3.99 -4.29 -21.95
CA GLU A 104 2.58 -4.06 -21.61
C GLU A 104 1.64 -4.54 -22.73
N LYS A 105 0.50 -5.09 -22.34
CA LYS A 105 -0.59 -5.49 -23.23
C LYS A 105 -1.92 -5.01 -22.67
N LEU A 106 -2.04 -3.70 -22.59
CA LEU A 106 -3.25 -3.02 -22.13
C LEU A 106 -4.43 -3.28 -23.08
N LEU A 107 -5.60 -3.45 -22.48
CA LEU A 107 -6.90 -3.42 -23.13
C LEU A 107 -7.28 -1.97 -23.45
N ASP A 108 -8.44 -1.76 -24.09
CA ASP A 108 -8.96 -0.42 -24.39
C ASP A 108 -9.71 0.25 -23.23
N GLY A 109 -9.79 -0.44 -22.10
CA GLY A 109 -10.31 0.07 -20.83
C GLY A 109 -10.10 -0.93 -19.71
N GLU A 110 -10.51 -0.53 -18.51
CA GLU A 110 -10.59 -1.40 -17.33
C GLU A 110 -11.95 -2.10 -17.30
N TYR A 111 -11.94 -3.39 -16.97
CA TYR A 111 -13.11 -4.24 -16.90
C TYR A 111 -13.22 -4.88 -15.52
N VAL A 112 -14.28 -4.54 -14.79
CA VAL A 112 -14.68 -5.33 -13.61
C VAL A 112 -15.20 -6.69 -14.08
N LEU A 113 -14.63 -7.77 -13.55
CA LEU A 113 -14.97 -9.14 -13.92
C LEU A 113 -15.97 -9.75 -12.93
N VAL A 114 -15.63 -9.69 -11.64
CA VAL A 114 -16.46 -10.27 -10.57
C VAL A 114 -16.23 -9.53 -9.27
N LYS A 115 -17.30 -9.33 -8.51
CA LYS A 115 -17.28 -8.74 -7.17
C LYS A 115 -17.71 -9.78 -6.13
N TYR A 116 -17.00 -9.82 -5.01
CA TYR A 116 -17.27 -10.72 -3.89
C TYR A 116 -17.57 -9.92 -2.62
N ASP A 117 -18.55 -10.38 -1.85
CA ASP A 117 -18.74 -9.95 -0.46
C ASP A 117 -17.59 -10.51 0.39
N ILE A 118 -17.05 -9.70 1.32
CA ILE A 118 -16.06 -10.17 2.29
C ILE A 118 -16.73 -10.47 3.63
N HIS A 119 -16.42 -11.64 4.21
CA HIS A 119 -16.78 -11.96 5.59
C HIS A 119 -15.59 -12.58 6.33
N GLY A 120 -14.90 -11.76 7.11
CA GLY A 120 -13.65 -12.17 7.76
C GLY A 120 -12.58 -12.44 6.70
N SER A 121 -12.11 -13.68 6.59
CA SER A 121 -11.14 -14.09 5.57
C SER A 121 -11.77 -14.81 4.37
N GLU A 122 -13.10 -14.93 4.30
CA GLU A 122 -13.77 -15.61 3.20
C GLU A 122 -14.36 -14.62 2.19
N ILE A 123 -14.28 -14.95 0.90
CA ILE A 123 -15.03 -14.30 -0.18
C ILE A 123 -16.31 -15.08 -0.47
N LEU A 124 -17.42 -14.36 -0.63
CA LEU A 124 -18.76 -14.91 -0.75
C LEU A 124 -19.55 -14.21 -1.86
N SER A 125 -20.72 -14.76 -2.19
CA SER A 125 -21.72 -14.10 -3.06
C SER A 125 -21.18 -13.50 -4.37
N PRO A 126 -20.48 -14.27 -5.24
CA PRO A 126 -19.92 -13.71 -6.47
C PRO A 126 -21.00 -13.07 -7.34
N GLU A 127 -20.80 -11.78 -7.68
CA GLU A 127 -21.56 -11.02 -8.64
C GLU A 127 -20.72 -10.85 -9.91
N TYR A 128 -21.11 -11.54 -10.97
CA TYR A 128 -20.40 -11.54 -12.24
C TYR A 128 -20.93 -10.43 -13.15
N GLU A 129 -20.00 -9.66 -13.71
CA GLU A 129 -20.29 -8.64 -14.71
C GLU A 129 -20.46 -9.24 -16.12
N SER A 130 -21.13 -8.51 -17.00
CA SER A 130 -21.26 -8.92 -18.40
C SER A 130 -20.02 -8.51 -19.19
N VAL A 131 -19.13 -9.47 -19.45
CA VAL A 131 -17.88 -9.25 -20.20
C VAL A 131 -17.90 -9.93 -21.57
N ASP A 132 -16.94 -9.56 -22.44
CA ASP A 132 -16.74 -10.20 -23.74
C ASP A 132 -16.11 -11.61 -23.59
N ASP A 133 -16.27 -12.46 -24.62
CA ASP A 133 -15.88 -13.88 -24.59
C ASP A 133 -14.37 -14.10 -24.29
N ASP A 134 -13.51 -13.13 -24.58
CA ASP A 134 -12.07 -13.18 -24.36
C ASP A 134 -11.64 -12.91 -22.92
N LEU A 135 -12.52 -12.34 -22.08
CA LEU A 135 -12.29 -12.12 -20.64
C LEU A 135 -12.85 -13.24 -19.76
N LEU A 136 -13.60 -14.20 -20.34
CA LEU A 136 -14.22 -15.28 -19.58
C LEU A 136 -13.20 -16.21 -18.92
N ASP A 137 -12.02 -16.41 -19.52
CA ASP A 137 -10.98 -17.25 -18.93
C ASP A 137 -10.45 -16.66 -17.60
N GLU A 138 -10.39 -15.33 -17.50
CA GLU A 138 -10.05 -14.60 -16.27
C GLU A 138 -11.23 -14.55 -15.31
N GLN A 139 -12.42 -14.14 -15.77
CA GLN A 139 -13.64 -14.05 -14.95
C GLN A 139 -14.03 -15.39 -14.29
N ASP A 140 -13.85 -16.51 -14.99
CA ASP A 140 -14.19 -17.85 -14.48
C ASP A 140 -13.05 -18.48 -13.64
N ASN A 141 -11.89 -17.82 -13.48
CA ASN A 141 -10.74 -18.35 -12.75
C ASN A 141 -10.87 -18.16 -11.23
N THR A 142 -11.97 -18.67 -10.66
CA THR A 142 -12.25 -18.57 -9.21
C THR A 142 -11.11 -19.08 -8.33
N ALA A 143 -10.35 -20.07 -8.78
CA ALA A 143 -9.21 -20.60 -8.02
C ALA A 143 -8.10 -19.56 -7.85
N LEU A 144 -7.83 -18.73 -8.87
CA LEU A 144 -6.86 -17.64 -8.76
C LEU A 144 -7.42 -16.49 -7.93
N HIS A 145 -8.72 -16.18 -8.03
CA HIS A 145 -9.37 -15.17 -7.19
C HIS A 145 -9.24 -15.52 -5.70
N GLU A 146 -9.56 -16.78 -5.35
CA GLU A 146 -9.40 -17.31 -4.00
C GLU A 146 -7.94 -17.26 -3.55
N GLN A 147 -7.00 -17.63 -4.42
CA GLN A 147 -5.57 -17.59 -4.10
C GLN A 147 -5.06 -16.18 -3.80
N ILE A 148 -5.43 -15.17 -4.60
CA ILE A 148 -5.05 -13.77 -4.41
C ILE A 148 -5.68 -13.22 -3.12
N TRP A 149 -6.97 -13.48 -2.91
CA TRP A 149 -7.64 -13.05 -1.69
C TRP A 149 -7.05 -13.70 -0.44
N ASP A 150 -6.82 -15.01 -0.45
CA ASP A 150 -6.20 -15.74 0.66
C ASP A 150 -4.80 -15.19 0.97
N PHE A 151 -4.05 -14.76 -0.06
CA PHE A 151 -2.76 -14.11 0.09
C PHE A 151 -2.89 -12.77 0.84
N TYR A 152 -3.76 -11.88 0.37
CA TYR A 152 -4.02 -10.59 1.02
C TYR A 152 -4.56 -10.75 2.45
N ALA A 153 -5.56 -11.61 2.63
CA ALA A 153 -6.23 -11.87 3.91
C ALA A 153 -5.32 -12.52 4.95
N ALA A 154 -4.30 -13.27 4.52
CA ALA A 154 -3.27 -13.80 5.41
C ALA A 154 -2.24 -12.73 5.78
N MET A 155 -1.91 -11.82 4.85
CA MET A 155 -0.94 -10.74 5.06
C MET A 155 -1.48 -9.68 6.03
N ILE A 156 -2.70 -9.20 5.82
CA ILE A 156 -3.32 -8.13 6.61
C ILE A 156 -4.28 -8.73 7.66
N PRO A 157 -4.08 -8.48 8.97
CA PRO A 157 -4.97 -8.98 10.02
C PRO A 157 -6.44 -8.60 9.80
N ALA A 158 -7.35 -9.49 10.22
CA ALA A 158 -8.77 -9.32 9.91
C ALA A 158 -9.38 -8.10 10.61
N GLU A 159 -8.91 -7.81 11.83
CA GLU A 159 -9.25 -6.62 12.60
C GLU A 159 -8.78 -5.32 11.95
N ASP A 160 -7.72 -5.37 11.15
CA ASP A 160 -7.11 -4.21 10.50
C ASP A 160 -7.72 -3.92 9.12
N ARG A 161 -8.61 -4.80 8.64
CA ARG A 161 -9.31 -4.68 7.34
C ARG A 161 -10.82 -4.92 7.46
N ASP A 162 -11.40 -4.73 8.65
CA ASP A 162 -12.83 -4.98 8.91
C ASP A 162 -13.76 -4.02 8.16
N PHE A 163 -13.22 -2.91 7.68
CA PHE A 163 -13.88 -1.91 6.83
C PHE A 163 -13.76 -2.21 5.32
N VAL A 164 -13.09 -3.29 4.91
CA VAL A 164 -13.07 -3.76 3.51
C VAL A 164 -14.30 -4.65 3.29
N SER A 165 -15.24 -4.14 2.51
CA SER A 165 -16.54 -4.76 2.26
C SER A 165 -16.54 -5.72 1.07
N HIS A 166 -15.76 -5.41 0.03
CA HIS A 166 -15.71 -6.20 -1.18
C HIS A 166 -14.30 -6.41 -1.70
N TYR A 167 -14.12 -7.57 -2.33
CA TYR A 167 -13.00 -7.88 -3.20
C TYR A 167 -13.50 -7.87 -4.63
N VAL A 168 -12.89 -7.05 -5.47
CA VAL A 168 -13.24 -6.88 -6.87
C VAL A 168 -12.08 -7.40 -7.71
N VAL A 169 -12.39 -8.35 -8.59
CA VAL A 169 -11.46 -8.81 -9.61
C VAL A 169 -11.73 -7.98 -10.85
N MET A 170 -10.70 -7.30 -11.33
CA MET A 170 -10.74 -6.50 -12.55
C MET A 170 -9.58 -6.88 -13.48
N THR A 171 -9.54 -6.27 -14.66
CA THR A 171 -8.43 -6.38 -15.61
C THR A 171 -8.43 -5.16 -16.52
N ASP A 172 -7.27 -4.50 -16.67
CA ASP A 172 -7.01 -3.51 -17.72
C ASP A 172 -6.00 -4.04 -18.77
N GLY A 173 -5.58 -5.31 -18.63
CA GLY A 173 -4.62 -5.99 -19.47
C GLY A 173 -3.38 -6.40 -18.69
N LEU A 174 -2.27 -6.65 -19.37
CA LEU A 174 -0.98 -6.90 -18.71
C LEU A 174 -0.21 -5.58 -18.55
N GLY A 175 0.20 -5.25 -17.33
CA GLY A 175 0.66 -3.93 -16.92
C GLY A 175 -0.50 -3.01 -16.59
N GLY A 176 -0.24 -1.71 -16.41
CA GLY A 176 -1.31 -0.77 -16.04
C GLY A 176 -1.53 -0.77 -14.53
N THR A 177 -2.77 -0.96 -14.08
CA THR A 177 -3.15 -0.85 -12.67
C THR A 177 -3.20 -2.22 -12.02
N LEU A 178 -2.22 -2.59 -11.21
CA LEU A 178 -2.22 -3.90 -10.54
C LEU A 178 -3.29 -4.01 -9.44
N ALA A 179 -3.50 -2.95 -8.65
CA ALA A 179 -4.53 -2.90 -7.62
C ALA A 179 -4.93 -1.46 -7.33
N ALA A 180 -6.10 -1.30 -6.71
CA ALA A 180 -6.61 -0.02 -6.25
C ALA A 180 -7.60 -0.21 -5.10
N VAL A 181 -7.80 0.81 -4.28
CA VAL A 181 -8.91 0.86 -3.32
C VAL A 181 -9.85 2.01 -3.61
N GLU A 182 -11.13 1.78 -3.38
CA GLU A 182 -12.16 2.80 -3.54
C GLU A 182 -13.25 2.66 -2.48
N GLN A 183 -13.93 3.76 -2.18
CA GLN A 183 -15.07 3.74 -1.27
C GLN A 183 -16.22 2.93 -1.87
N ASN A 184 -16.93 2.19 -1.02
CA ASN A 184 -18.09 1.43 -1.45
C ASN A 184 -19.22 2.39 -1.88
N PRO A 185 -19.77 2.25 -3.10
CA PRO A 185 -20.78 3.15 -3.63
C PRO A 185 -22.10 3.18 -2.83
N ASP A 186 -22.40 2.10 -2.10
CA ASP A 186 -23.61 2.02 -1.27
C ASP A 186 -23.38 2.53 0.16
N GLU A 187 -22.13 2.49 0.65
CA GLU A 187 -21.76 2.88 2.02
C GLU A 187 -20.31 3.41 2.05
N PRO A 188 -20.08 4.74 1.88
CA PRO A 188 -18.74 5.32 1.67
C PRO A 188 -17.82 5.24 2.89
N THR A 189 -18.32 4.76 4.03
CA THR A 189 -17.49 4.45 5.20
C THR A 189 -16.77 3.11 5.08
N LEU A 190 -17.17 2.27 4.12
CA LEU A 190 -16.56 1.00 3.77
C LEU A 190 -15.79 1.13 2.46
N TRP A 191 -14.85 0.21 2.26
CA TRP A 191 -13.94 0.21 1.11
C TRP A 191 -14.06 -1.08 0.29
N MET A 192 -13.57 -1.03 -0.94
CA MET A 192 -13.44 -2.16 -1.84
C MET A 192 -11.97 -2.27 -2.27
N LEU A 193 -11.43 -3.48 -2.30
CA LEU A 193 -10.11 -3.77 -2.85
C LEU A 193 -10.29 -4.31 -4.27
N ASN A 194 -9.76 -3.61 -5.25
CA ASN A 194 -9.70 -4.01 -6.65
C ASN A 194 -8.31 -4.60 -6.94
N VAL A 195 -8.26 -5.75 -7.61
CA VAL A 195 -6.99 -6.36 -8.04
C VAL A 195 -7.12 -6.80 -9.49
N ASP A 196 -6.15 -6.40 -10.32
CA ASP A 196 -5.99 -6.89 -11.67
C ASP A 196 -5.46 -8.32 -11.64
N ILE A 197 -6.27 -9.25 -12.14
CA ILE A 197 -5.91 -10.66 -12.18
C ILE A 197 -4.71 -10.94 -13.10
N SER A 198 -4.53 -10.16 -14.16
CA SER A 198 -3.47 -10.31 -15.16
C SER A 198 -2.08 -10.00 -14.62
N ASP A 199 -1.99 -9.14 -13.60
CA ASP A 199 -0.74 -8.63 -13.04
C ASP A 199 -0.31 -9.33 -11.73
N THR A 200 -0.92 -10.47 -11.42
CA THR A 200 -0.68 -11.19 -10.15
C THR A 200 0.44 -12.23 -10.18
N GLU A 201 1.11 -12.43 -11.31
CA GLU A 201 2.18 -13.45 -11.45
C GLU A 201 3.45 -13.05 -10.67
N ASN A 202 3.80 -11.76 -10.66
CA ASN A 202 4.95 -11.25 -9.91
C ASN A 202 4.56 -11.02 -8.44
N LEU A 203 4.90 -11.98 -7.57
CA LEU A 203 4.48 -11.94 -6.17
C LEU A 203 5.13 -10.82 -5.37
N GLU A 204 6.36 -10.42 -5.70
CA GLU A 204 7.03 -9.29 -5.07
C GLU A 204 6.29 -7.98 -5.39
N GLU A 205 5.99 -7.72 -6.67
CA GLU A 205 5.20 -6.55 -7.07
C GLU A 205 3.78 -6.59 -6.48
N LEU A 206 3.10 -7.73 -6.57
CA LEU A 206 1.78 -7.92 -5.94
C LEU A 206 1.82 -7.64 -4.44
N THR A 207 2.85 -8.11 -3.74
CA THR A 207 3.02 -7.86 -2.30
C THR A 207 3.20 -6.38 -2.03
N PHE A 208 4.06 -5.71 -2.79
CA PHE A 208 4.31 -4.28 -2.62
C PHE A 208 3.03 -3.47 -2.85
N THR A 209 2.33 -3.70 -3.97
CA THR A 209 1.11 -2.97 -4.32
C THR A 209 -0.01 -3.25 -3.32
N LEU A 210 -0.21 -4.48 -2.87
CA LEU A 210 -1.22 -4.77 -1.85
C LEU A 210 -0.93 -4.12 -0.49
N ILE A 211 0.35 -3.94 -0.13
CA ILE A 211 0.74 -3.19 1.06
C ILE A 211 0.50 -1.69 0.85
N HIS A 212 0.77 -1.16 -0.34
CA HIS A 212 0.45 0.22 -0.74
C HIS A 212 -1.04 0.51 -0.62
N GLU A 213 -1.88 -0.34 -1.21
CA GLU A 213 -3.34 -0.22 -1.11
C GLU A 213 -3.82 -0.29 0.34
N TYR A 214 -3.18 -1.14 1.17
CA TYR A 214 -3.46 -1.14 2.60
C TYR A 214 -3.03 0.18 3.29
N GLY A 215 -2.00 0.87 2.80
CA GLY A 215 -1.61 2.20 3.26
C GLY A 215 -2.72 3.24 3.06
N HIS A 216 -3.39 3.24 1.90
CA HIS A 216 -4.58 4.05 1.66
C HIS A 216 -5.69 3.71 2.67
N LEU A 217 -6.03 2.42 2.80
CA LEU A 217 -7.02 1.92 3.74
C LEU A 217 -6.74 2.32 5.20
N LEU A 218 -5.47 2.22 5.63
CA LEU A 218 -5.01 2.59 6.96
C LEU A 218 -5.18 4.08 7.24
N THR A 219 -4.96 4.93 6.22
CA THR A 219 -4.84 6.39 6.37
C THR A 219 -6.10 7.16 5.98
N LEU A 220 -7.04 6.53 5.28
CA LEU A 220 -8.28 7.15 4.78
C LEU A 220 -9.57 6.58 5.41
N ASN A 221 -9.50 5.51 6.22
CA ASN A 221 -10.69 4.97 6.89
C ASN A 221 -11.33 5.98 7.87
N THR A 222 -12.53 5.64 8.35
CA THR A 222 -13.34 6.50 9.24
C THR A 222 -12.70 6.83 10.59
N SER A 223 -11.63 6.15 11.00
CA SER A 223 -10.85 6.57 12.17
C SER A 223 -9.97 7.80 11.87
N GLN A 224 -9.57 7.98 10.60
CA GLN A 224 -8.64 8.98 10.12
C GLN A 224 -9.32 10.19 9.46
N VAL A 225 -10.36 9.95 8.65
CA VAL A 225 -11.04 10.99 7.87
C VAL A 225 -12.50 11.10 8.30
N ASP A 226 -13.00 12.33 8.46
CA ASP A 226 -14.43 12.60 8.56
C ASP A 226 -15.01 12.65 7.14
N ILE A 227 -15.58 11.51 6.71
CA ILE A 227 -16.09 11.30 5.34
C ILE A 227 -17.18 12.32 4.99
N ASP A 228 -17.04 12.96 3.83
CA ASP A 228 -18.05 13.87 3.29
C ASP A 228 -19.06 13.09 2.42
N GLU A 229 -20.06 12.50 3.07
CA GLU A 229 -21.10 11.73 2.39
C GLU A 229 -21.90 12.57 1.37
N GLU A 230 -22.07 13.87 1.62
CA GLU A 230 -22.82 14.73 0.70
C GLU A 230 -22.04 14.92 -0.60
N LEU A 231 -20.73 15.19 -0.50
CA LEU A 231 -19.87 15.27 -1.66
C LEU A 231 -19.73 13.93 -2.37
N PHE A 232 -19.58 12.82 -1.63
CA PHE A 232 -19.44 11.49 -2.22
C PHE A 232 -20.59 11.17 -3.21
N TYR A 233 -21.83 11.43 -2.81
CA TYR A 233 -23.00 11.20 -3.68
C TYR A 233 -23.24 12.31 -4.72
N ASN A 234 -22.47 13.40 -4.68
CA ASN A 234 -22.59 14.55 -5.58
C ASN A 234 -21.22 15.04 -6.06
N ALA A 235 -20.29 14.12 -6.39
CA ALA A 235 -18.89 14.46 -6.71
C ALA A 235 -18.72 15.38 -7.94
N GLU A 236 -19.76 15.54 -8.77
CA GLU A 236 -19.76 16.49 -9.90
C GLU A 236 -20.09 17.94 -9.48
N ASP A 237 -20.47 18.18 -8.22
CA ASP A 237 -20.80 19.50 -7.70
C ASP A 237 -19.53 20.24 -7.25
N GLU A 238 -18.92 20.97 -8.19
CA GLU A 238 -17.72 21.78 -7.96
C GLU A 238 -17.91 22.84 -6.86
N ASP A 239 -19.13 23.38 -6.68
CA ASP A 239 -19.42 24.36 -5.63
C ASP A 239 -19.41 23.66 -4.25
N ALA A 240 -19.96 22.44 -4.16
CA ALA A 240 -19.94 21.64 -2.94
C ALA A 240 -18.51 21.22 -2.57
N LEU A 241 -17.69 20.80 -3.54
CA LEU A 241 -16.28 20.48 -3.33
C LEU A 241 -15.51 21.68 -2.75
N TYR A 242 -15.64 22.86 -3.38
CA TYR A 242 -14.97 24.06 -2.90
C TYR A 242 -15.42 24.45 -1.49
N GLU A 243 -16.71 24.29 -1.17
CA GLU A 243 -17.21 24.52 0.20
C GLU A 243 -16.66 23.50 1.20
N ALA A 244 -16.54 22.23 0.82
CA ALA A 244 -15.97 21.17 1.67
C ALA A 244 -14.49 21.44 1.98
N GLU A 245 -13.68 21.73 0.94
CA GLU A 245 -12.27 22.11 1.08
C GLU A 245 -12.11 23.34 1.97
N ALA A 246 -12.90 24.40 1.73
CA ALA A 246 -12.81 25.65 2.50
C ALA A 246 -13.25 25.53 3.96
N ASN A 247 -14.06 24.52 4.30
CA ASN A 247 -14.52 24.24 5.65
C ASN A 247 -13.66 23.21 6.38
N CYS A 248 -12.66 22.63 5.72
CA CYS A 248 -11.72 21.71 6.34
C CYS A 248 -10.59 22.48 7.03
N ASP A 249 -10.54 22.41 8.37
CA ASP A 249 -9.52 23.10 9.19
C ASP A 249 -8.11 22.46 9.06
N THR A 250 -8.00 21.30 8.42
CA THR A 250 -6.80 20.47 8.31
C THR A 250 -6.44 20.28 6.82
N TYR A 251 -6.60 19.06 6.28
CA TYR A 251 -6.37 18.73 4.88
C TYR A 251 -7.58 17.95 4.36
N PHE A 252 -8.09 18.35 3.19
CA PHE A 252 -9.19 17.69 2.52
C PHE A 252 -8.64 16.62 1.59
N THR A 253 -8.92 15.34 1.85
CA THR A 253 -8.31 14.22 1.12
C THR A 253 -9.00 13.90 -0.21
N GLY A 254 -10.19 14.44 -0.43
CA GLY A 254 -11.10 14.04 -1.51
C GLY A 254 -12.31 13.27 -0.96
N GLU A 255 -12.06 12.30 -0.07
CA GLU A 255 -13.11 11.53 0.62
C GLU A 255 -13.72 12.30 1.80
N GLY A 256 -13.00 13.28 2.34
CA GLY A 256 -13.44 14.09 3.46
C GLY A 256 -12.31 14.88 4.11
N CYS A 257 -12.59 15.43 5.29
CA CYS A 257 -11.62 16.22 6.04
C CYS A 257 -10.80 15.31 6.98
N ALA A 258 -9.48 15.29 6.79
CA ALA A 258 -8.58 14.52 7.65
C ALA A 258 -8.64 15.02 9.10
N LYS A 259 -8.79 14.13 10.07
CA LYS A 259 -8.83 14.56 11.48
C LYS A 259 -7.47 15.09 11.91
N SER A 260 -7.46 16.10 12.79
CA SER A 260 -6.21 16.67 13.32
C SER A 260 -5.26 15.68 14.01
N SER A 261 -5.75 14.49 14.39
CA SER A 261 -4.96 13.42 15.00
C SER A 261 -4.71 12.23 14.06
N SER A 262 -5.11 12.32 12.79
CA SER A 262 -4.92 11.25 11.82
C SER A 262 -3.47 11.16 11.38
N TYR A 263 -3.03 9.96 11.01
CA TYR A 263 -1.71 9.75 10.42
C TYR A 263 -1.56 10.60 9.15
N PHE A 264 -2.61 10.69 8.34
CA PHE A 264 -2.64 11.50 7.13
C PHE A 264 -2.31 12.97 7.43
N TYR A 265 -3.07 13.61 8.32
CA TYR A 265 -2.87 15.04 8.60
C TYR A 265 -1.52 15.30 9.26
N LEU A 266 -1.09 14.44 10.20
CA LEU A 266 0.22 14.59 10.85
C LEU A 266 1.37 14.44 9.84
N PHE A 267 1.24 13.55 8.86
CA PHE A 267 2.20 13.39 7.78
C PHE A 267 2.20 14.60 6.83
N PHE A 268 1.02 15.05 6.42
CA PHE A 268 0.86 16.24 5.59
C PHE A 268 1.45 17.50 6.25
N ASP A 269 1.13 17.74 7.54
CA ASP A 269 1.57 18.91 8.29
C ASP A 269 3.10 18.96 8.42
N GLU A 270 3.75 17.80 8.61
CA GLU A 270 5.21 17.73 8.76
C GLU A 270 5.95 17.80 7.42
N PHE A 271 5.44 17.17 6.36
CA PHE A 271 6.22 16.95 5.13
C PHE A 271 5.72 17.68 3.88
N TRP A 272 4.43 18.03 3.82
CA TRP A 272 3.83 18.67 2.65
C TRP A 272 3.57 20.17 2.82
N TYR A 273 3.34 20.64 4.05
CA TYR A 273 2.92 22.03 4.29
C TYR A 273 3.76 23.09 3.57
N ASP A 274 5.09 22.93 3.57
CA ASP A 274 6.03 23.90 2.96
C ASP A 274 6.11 23.80 1.42
N ILE A 275 5.69 22.68 0.82
CA ILE A 275 5.76 22.41 -0.63
C ILE A 275 4.37 22.35 -1.30
N TYR A 276 3.31 22.41 -0.50
CA TYR A 276 1.95 22.18 -0.96
C TYR A 276 1.48 23.21 -1.97
N ASP A 277 1.76 24.51 -1.76
CA ASP A 277 1.33 25.57 -2.70
C ASP A 277 1.95 25.37 -4.09
N ASP A 278 3.19 24.88 -4.18
CA ASP A 278 3.87 24.60 -5.45
C ASP A 278 3.23 23.40 -6.16
N TRP A 279 2.83 22.37 -5.42
CA TRP A 279 2.13 21.19 -5.94
C TRP A 279 0.66 21.48 -6.31
N ASN A 280 -0.06 22.20 -5.46
CA ASN A 280 -1.51 22.40 -5.55
C ASN A 280 -1.91 23.10 -6.86
N GLU A 281 -1.06 23.94 -7.44
CA GLU A 281 -1.32 24.58 -8.74
C GLU A 281 -1.25 23.58 -9.91
N ILE A 282 -0.43 22.53 -9.81
CA ILE A 282 -0.26 21.50 -10.83
C ILE A 282 -1.56 20.74 -11.04
N GLN A 283 -2.26 20.46 -9.94
CA GLN A 283 -3.49 19.69 -9.97
C GLN A 283 -4.55 20.35 -10.85
N TYR A 284 -4.47 21.67 -11.15
CA TYR A 284 -5.40 22.44 -12.00
C TYR A 284 -5.05 22.52 -13.49
N ILE A 285 -4.04 21.77 -13.93
CA ILE A 285 -3.65 21.71 -15.34
C ILE A 285 -4.55 20.71 -16.09
N GLU A 286 -5.41 21.21 -16.98
CA GLU A 286 -6.31 20.36 -17.80
C GLU A 286 -5.60 19.60 -18.94
N ASP A 287 -4.43 20.06 -19.36
CA ASP A 287 -3.71 19.54 -20.52
C ASP A 287 -2.74 18.45 -20.05
N ASP A 288 -3.02 17.19 -20.39
CA ASP A 288 -2.29 16.03 -19.86
C ASP A 288 -0.76 16.17 -20.05
N ASP A 289 -0.28 16.56 -21.24
CA ASP A 289 1.16 16.74 -21.51
C ASP A 289 1.81 17.75 -20.56
N LYS A 290 1.14 18.87 -20.26
CA LYS A 290 1.65 19.87 -19.32
C LYS A 290 1.51 19.47 -17.87
N TYR A 291 0.47 18.70 -17.55
CA TYR A 291 0.29 18.16 -16.21
C TYR A 291 1.49 17.26 -15.89
N TYR A 292 1.81 16.31 -16.78
CA TYR A 292 2.96 15.43 -16.59
C TYR A 292 4.29 16.19 -16.58
N GLU A 293 4.50 17.16 -17.48
CA GLU A 293 5.71 18.00 -17.46
C GLU A 293 5.86 18.75 -16.12
N ALA A 294 4.78 19.30 -15.57
CA ALA A 294 4.80 20.02 -14.31
C ALA A 294 5.01 19.09 -13.10
N THR A 295 4.39 17.91 -13.09
CA THR A 295 4.60 16.89 -12.04
C THR A 295 6.05 16.40 -12.04
N ASP A 296 6.64 16.14 -13.21
CA ASP A 296 8.07 15.79 -13.33
C ASP A 296 8.97 16.92 -12.81
N GLU A 297 8.70 18.17 -13.21
CA GLU A 297 9.46 19.33 -12.73
C GLU A 297 9.38 19.48 -11.20
N PHE A 298 8.20 19.24 -10.62
CA PHE A 298 8.00 19.24 -9.16
C PHE A 298 8.79 18.12 -8.49
N TYR A 299 8.69 16.89 -8.99
CA TYR A 299 9.47 15.76 -8.46
C TYR A 299 10.98 16.04 -8.52
N TYR A 300 11.52 16.49 -9.66
CA TYR A 300 12.96 16.76 -9.76
C TYR A 300 13.42 17.92 -8.86
N ALA A 301 12.55 18.87 -8.54
CA ALA A 301 12.85 19.92 -7.57
C ALA A 301 12.88 19.40 -6.11
N HIS A 302 12.17 18.31 -5.85
CA HIS A 302 11.93 17.72 -4.53
C HIS A 302 12.35 16.24 -4.43
N GLU A 303 13.27 15.77 -5.28
CA GLU A 303 13.59 14.34 -5.42
C GLU A 303 14.02 13.68 -4.09
N ALA A 304 14.71 14.41 -3.23
CA ALA A 304 15.13 13.91 -1.91
C ALA A 304 13.98 13.81 -0.88
N ASP A 305 12.80 14.31 -1.23
CA ASP A 305 11.61 14.35 -0.38
C ASP A 305 10.71 13.15 -0.59
N PHE A 306 10.82 12.43 -1.70
CA PHE A 306 9.91 11.32 -2.04
C PHE A 306 10.64 9.97 -2.11
N VAL A 307 9.94 8.89 -1.76
CA VAL A 307 10.47 7.52 -1.82
C VAL A 307 10.51 6.98 -3.25
N THR A 308 9.61 7.47 -4.11
CA THR A 308 9.53 7.24 -5.56
C THR A 308 9.05 8.52 -6.25
N ASP A 309 9.13 8.57 -7.58
CA ASP A 309 8.47 9.61 -8.38
C ASP A 309 6.94 9.54 -8.27
N TYR A 310 6.38 8.34 -8.19
CA TYR A 310 4.95 8.10 -7.98
C TYR A 310 4.44 8.74 -6.67
N ALA A 311 5.21 8.70 -5.58
CA ALA A 311 4.87 9.37 -4.33
C ALA A 311 4.70 10.90 -4.47
N ALA A 312 5.25 11.55 -5.50
CA ALA A 312 5.09 12.99 -5.70
C ALA A 312 3.75 13.37 -6.36
N THR A 313 2.95 12.39 -6.79
CA THR A 313 1.69 12.63 -7.49
C THR A 313 0.66 13.36 -6.64
N ASN A 314 0.50 12.98 -5.37
CA ASN A 314 -0.29 13.70 -4.37
C ASN A 314 0.05 13.25 -2.93
N PRO A 315 -0.40 13.96 -1.88
CA PRO A 315 -0.13 13.58 -0.49
C PRO A 315 -0.65 12.19 -0.07
N GLY A 316 -1.73 11.70 -0.70
CA GLY A 316 -2.29 10.37 -0.45
C GLY A 316 -1.40 9.25 -0.99
N GLU A 317 -0.92 9.37 -2.23
CA GLU A 317 0.04 8.40 -2.77
C GLU A 317 1.36 8.43 -2.00
N ASP A 318 1.84 9.61 -1.57
CA ASP A 318 3.07 9.70 -0.80
C ASP A 318 3.01 8.93 0.52
N ILE A 319 1.92 9.07 1.29
CA ILE A 319 1.79 8.38 2.57
C ILE A 319 1.58 6.86 2.38
N ALA A 320 0.83 6.46 1.35
CA ALA A 320 0.63 5.04 1.01
C ALA A 320 1.92 4.37 0.53
N GLU A 321 2.67 5.04 -0.35
CA GLU A 321 3.95 4.56 -0.86
C GLU A 321 4.99 4.51 0.27
N THR A 322 5.07 5.57 1.08
CA THR A 322 5.96 5.59 2.26
C THR A 322 5.60 4.48 3.24
N TRP A 323 4.32 4.16 3.42
CA TRP A 323 3.88 3.01 4.21
C TRP A 323 4.40 1.70 3.61
N ALA A 324 4.27 1.49 2.30
CA ALA A 324 4.83 0.33 1.62
C ALA A 324 6.35 0.21 1.83
N PHE A 325 7.09 1.32 1.75
CA PHE A 325 8.52 1.36 2.07
C PHE A 325 8.82 1.07 3.55
N PHE A 326 8.00 1.56 4.48
CA PHE A 326 8.14 1.27 5.90
C PHE A 326 8.06 -0.23 6.18
N ILE A 327 7.17 -0.95 5.50
CA ILE A 327 7.03 -2.41 5.63
C ILE A 327 8.16 -3.16 4.89
N THR A 328 8.42 -2.79 3.64
CA THR A 328 9.23 -3.59 2.70
C THR A 328 10.73 -3.31 2.78
N GLN A 329 11.14 -2.21 3.41
CA GLN A 329 12.55 -1.83 3.52
C GLN A 329 13.10 -1.93 4.96
N PRO A 330 14.43 -2.09 5.11
CA PRO A 330 15.08 -1.93 6.41
C PRO A 330 14.90 -0.53 6.95
N LYS A 331 14.89 -0.39 8.28
CA LYS A 331 14.83 0.93 8.94
C LYS A 331 15.95 1.86 8.43
N PRO A 332 15.63 3.02 7.84
CA PRO A 332 16.63 3.94 7.31
C PRO A 332 17.29 4.78 8.42
N ALA A 333 18.34 5.51 8.05
CA ALA A 333 19.09 6.36 8.98
C ALA A 333 18.43 7.73 9.24
N GLY A 334 17.59 8.22 8.32
CA GLY A 334 16.88 9.49 8.45
C GLY A 334 17.63 10.71 7.87
N ASN A 335 18.48 10.49 6.88
CA ASN A 335 19.33 11.52 6.27
C ASN A 335 18.59 12.39 5.25
N THR A 336 17.61 11.83 4.55
CA THR A 336 16.76 12.54 3.57
C THR A 336 15.36 12.79 4.14
N ILE A 337 14.56 13.63 3.48
CA ILE A 337 13.15 13.81 3.88
C ILE A 337 12.37 12.53 3.60
N ALA A 338 12.60 11.85 2.47
CA ALA A 338 12.04 10.52 2.19
C ALA A 338 12.33 9.50 3.31
N GLU A 339 13.57 9.42 3.82
CA GLU A 339 13.91 8.53 4.94
C GLU A 339 13.20 8.95 6.25
N LYS A 340 12.96 10.25 6.47
CA LYS A 340 12.22 10.73 7.64
C LYS A 340 10.73 10.42 7.54
N LYS A 341 10.15 10.47 6.34
CA LYS A 341 8.78 9.99 6.07
C LYS A 341 8.66 8.52 6.44
N ILE A 342 9.63 7.67 6.13
CA ILE A 342 9.64 6.28 6.60
C ILE A 342 9.76 6.21 8.13
N LEU A 343 10.58 7.07 8.74
CA LEU A 343 10.74 7.12 10.20
C LEU A 343 9.50 7.60 10.95
N PHE A 344 8.62 8.37 10.31
CA PHE A 344 7.34 8.84 10.88
C PHE A 344 6.52 7.69 11.47
N PHE A 345 6.38 6.58 10.74
CA PHE A 345 5.61 5.43 11.21
C PHE A 345 6.21 4.75 12.45
N TYR A 346 7.51 4.92 12.73
CA TYR A 346 8.14 4.39 13.94
C TYR A 346 7.78 5.17 15.21
N ASP A 347 7.17 6.36 15.10
CA ASP A 347 6.70 7.13 16.25
C ASP A 347 5.35 6.61 16.81
N PHE A 348 4.72 5.66 16.11
CA PHE A 348 3.46 5.04 16.47
C PHE A 348 3.67 3.57 16.83
N PRO A 349 3.70 3.21 18.13
CA PRO A 349 3.99 1.84 18.58
C PRO A 349 3.07 0.77 17.97
N GLU A 350 1.80 1.10 17.76
CA GLU A 350 0.82 0.24 17.11
C GLU A 350 1.18 -0.08 15.65
N LEU A 351 1.74 0.88 14.91
CA LEU A 351 2.16 0.67 13.52
C LEU A 351 3.47 -0.14 13.43
N VAL A 352 4.34 -0.04 14.44
CA VAL A 352 5.54 -0.89 14.54
C VAL A 352 5.18 -2.35 14.84
N GLU A 353 4.14 -2.57 15.66
CA GLU A 353 3.59 -3.89 15.92
C GLU A 353 2.96 -4.47 14.64
N LEU A 354 2.08 -3.70 13.99
CA LEU A 354 1.46 -4.08 12.71
C LEU A 354 2.50 -4.39 11.63
N ARG A 355 3.55 -3.58 11.51
CA ARG A 355 4.67 -3.85 10.59
C ARG A 355 5.28 -5.22 10.83
N SER A 356 5.59 -5.53 12.09
CA SER A 356 6.25 -6.78 12.45
C SER A 356 5.36 -7.98 12.09
N GLU A 357 4.05 -7.82 12.27
CA GLU A 357 3.05 -8.83 11.93
C GLU A 357 2.88 -9.02 10.42
N ILE A 358 2.72 -7.94 9.65
CA ILE A 358 2.62 -7.98 8.18
C ILE A 358 3.87 -8.64 7.59
N ILE A 359 5.07 -8.24 8.02
CA ILE A 359 6.34 -8.82 7.54
C ILE A 359 6.39 -10.32 7.79
N ALA A 360 6.04 -10.77 9.01
CA ALA A 360 6.07 -12.18 9.36
C ALA A 360 5.10 -13.00 8.50
N ARG A 361 3.87 -12.51 8.33
CA ARG A 361 2.82 -13.14 7.55
C ARG A 361 3.16 -13.15 6.05
N ALA A 362 3.52 -12.00 5.48
CA ALA A 362 3.87 -11.83 4.06
C ALA A 362 5.05 -12.71 3.65
N TYR A 363 6.15 -12.68 4.41
CA TYR A 363 7.32 -13.53 4.14
C TYR A 363 6.94 -15.01 4.07
N SER A 364 6.13 -15.45 5.04
CA SER A 364 5.71 -16.84 5.16
C SER A 364 4.80 -17.23 3.98
N ARG A 365 3.95 -16.32 3.48
CA ARG A 365 3.13 -16.56 2.28
C ARG A 365 3.98 -16.62 1.01
N LEU A 366 4.89 -15.67 0.81
CA LEU A 366 5.77 -15.60 -0.37
C LEU A 366 6.54 -16.91 -0.59
N ILE A 367 7.17 -17.45 0.46
CA ILE A 367 7.96 -18.70 0.35
C ILE A 367 7.13 -19.96 0.07
N ARG A 368 5.80 -19.89 0.15
CA ARG A 368 4.88 -21.00 -0.14
C ARG A 368 4.30 -20.95 -1.54
N MET A 369 4.22 -19.76 -2.10
CA MET A 369 3.65 -19.51 -3.42
C MET A 369 4.73 -19.57 -4.53
N GLN A 370 6.01 -19.48 -4.17
CA GLN A 370 7.17 -19.85 -5.00
C GLN A 370 7.30 -21.38 -5.14
#